data_AF-A0A3S1GI99-F1
#
_entry.id   AF-A0A3S1GI99-F1
#
_cell.length_a   1.000
_cell.length_b   1.000
_cell.length_c   1.000
_cell.angle_alpha   90.00
_cell.angle_beta   90.00
_cell.angle_gamma   90.00
#
_symmetry.space_group_name_H-M   'P 1'
#
loop_
_entity.id
_entity.type
_entity.pdbx_description
1 polymer ?
#
loop_
_entity_poly.entity_id
_entity_poly.type
_entity_poly.pdbx_seq_one_letter_code
_entity_poly.pdbx_strand_id
1 'polypeptide(L)'
;PPGRFLMPGDLEGSPALTFAPLMTLAQGRPRSGSLQAMMERRYEAYKTHVVKPFFREHIARLDRQIVLIDAMQALNAGPAAMADLERAVTEILSCFRPGRGNFLTDFFSRRIDRILVAATKADHLHHESHDRLQAIVRRLTDRAVARANFSGAAVDVVAMAAVRSTREGTVKQGRETLPVIIGTPLKGEKINGETFDGKTETAIFPGDLPEKVDAVFDASGSPPDGTEPAVRFVRFRPPKLERTAEGVTLSLPHIRL
;
A
#
# COMPACT_ATOMS: atom_id res chain seq x y z
N PRO A 1 -9.79 -1.27 -13.05
CA PRO A 1 -11.25 -1.20 -12.73
C PRO A 1 -11.58 0.18 -12.12
N PRO A 2 -12.83 0.67 -12.16
CA PRO A 2 -13.17 2.00 -11.62
C PRO A 2 -13.07 1.99 -10.09
N GLY A 3 -12.01 2.59 -9.53
CA GLY A 3 -11.77 2.58 -8.07
C GLY A 3 -12.90 3.21 -7.25
N ARG A 4 -13.69 4.11 -7.84
CA ARG A 4 -14.85 4.76 -7.18
C ARG A 4 -16.03 3.81 -6.95
N PHE A 5 -16.01 2.60 -7.49
CA PHE A 5 -17.02 1.60 -7.15
C PHE A 5 -16.79 1.02 -5.75
N LEU A 6 -15.53 1.00 -5.29
CA LEU A 6 -15.17 0.58 -3.94
C LEU A 6 -15.27 1.74 -2.94
N MET A 7 -14.98 2.96 -3.40
CA MET A 7 -15.04 4.18 -2.59
C MET A 7 -15.78 5.28 -3.37
N PRO A 8 -17.12 5.29 -3.35
CA PRO A 8 -17.93 6.20 -4.16
C PRO A 8 -17.84 7.65 -3.69
N GLY A 9 -17.65 7.90 -2.39
CA GLY A 9 -17.66 9.26 -1.84
C GLY A 9 -18.94 9.99 -2.23
N ASP A 10 -18.82 11.24 -2.69
CA ASP A 10 -19.95 12.07 -3.10
C ASP A 10 -20.70 11.57 -4.35
N LEU A 11 -20.22 10.51 -4.99
CA LEU A 11 -20.82 9.93 -6.20
C LEU A 11 -21.74 8.74 -5.89
N GLU A 12 -21.98 8.43 -4.61
CA GLU A 12 -22.88 7.35 -4.20
C GLU A 12 -24.29 7.57 -4.79
N GLY A 13 -24.84 6.52 -5.40
CA GLY A 13 -26.13 6.58 -6.09
C GLY A 13 -26.13 7.29 -7.45
N SER A 14 -24.99 7.85 -7.90
CA SER A 14 -24.90 8.52 -9.20
C SER A 14 -25.05 7.53 -10.37
N PRO A 15 -25.82 7.87 -11.41
CA PRO A 15 -25.86 7.08 -12.65
C PRO A 15 -24.48 6.90 -13.30
N ALA A 16 -23.52 7.79 -13.01
CA ALA A 16 -22.15 7.69 -13.47
C ALA A 16 -21.39 6.48 -12.90
N LEU A 17 -21.86 5.86 -11.82
CA LEU A 17 -21.30 4.63 -11.24
C LEU A 17 -22.13 3.37 -11.57
N THR A 18 -23.06 3.45 -12.52
CA THR A 18 -23.95 2.32 -12.87
C THR A 18 -23.51 1.62 -14.16
N PHE A 19 -22.25 1.19 -14.26
CA PHE A 19 -21.75 0.47 -15.43
C PHE A 19 -20.85 -0.70 -15.04
N ALA A 20 -20.69 -1.67 -15.93
CA ALA A 20 -19.87 -2.85 -15.68
C ALA A 20 -19.09 -3.24 -16.95
N PRO A 21 -17.93 -3.89 -16.83
CA PRO A 21 -17.24 -4.46 -17.99
C PRO A 21 -18.15 -5.51 -18.65
N LEU A 22 -18.31 -5.41 -19.96
CA LEU A 22 -19.04 -6.41 -20.74
C LEU A 22 -18.05 -7.51 -21.16
N MET A 23 -18.39 -8.76 -20.84
CA MET A 23 -17.54 -9.92 -21.16
C MET A 23 -17.51 -10.21 -22.66
N THR A 24 -18.58 -9.86 -23.36
CA THR A 24 -18.72 -10.04 -24.81
C THR A 24 -19.15 -8.71 -25.42
N LEU A 25 -18.39 -8.25 -26.41
CA LEU A 25 -18.71 -7.07 -27.19
C LEU A 25 -19.22 -7.49 -28.58
N ALA A 26 -20.26 -6.84 -29.06
CA ALA A 26 -20.65 -6.96 -30.46
C ALA A 26 -19.53 -6.37 -31.33
N GLN A 27 -19.27 -7.01 -32.47
CA GLN A 27 -18.32 -6.48 -33.45
C GLN A 27 -18.86 -5.20 -34.08
N GLY A 28 -17.98 -4.21 -34.24
CA GLY A 28 -18.33 -2.91 -34.82
C GLY A 28 -18.99 -1.95 -33.83
N ARG A 29 -19.64 -0.92 -34.37
CA ARG A 29 -20.25 0.14 -33.57
C ARG A 29 -21.50 -0.39 -32.86
N PRO A 30 -21.64 -0.22 -31.53
CA PRO A 30 -22.81 -0.71 -30.83
C PRO A 30 -24.09 -0.04 -31.33
N ARG A 31 -25.13 -0.85 -31.53
CA ARG A 31 -26.44 -0.38 -31.96
C ARG A 31 -27.01 0.59 -30.93
N SER A 32 -27.59 1.69 -31.38
CA SER A 32 -28.27 2.65 -30.49
C SER A 32 -29.35 1.94 -29.66
N GLY A 33 -29.42 2.27 -28.37
CA GLY A 33 -30.33 1.63 -27.41
C GLY A 33 -29.89 0.26 -26.88
N SER A 34 -28.80 -0.32 -27.41
CA SER A 34 -28.25 -1.57 -26.87
C SER A 34 -27.62 -1.38 -25.49
N LEU A 35 -27.50 -2.48 -24.75
CA LEU A 35 -26.77 -2.50 -23.47
C LEU A 35 -25.32 -2.03 -23.64
N GLN A 36 -24.64 -2.43 -24.73
CA GLN A 36 -23.28 -2.01 -25.04
C GLN A 36 -23.19 -0.49 -25.22
N ALA A 37 -24.06 0.11 -26.02
CA ALA A 37 -24.10 1.56 -26.19
C ALA A 37 -24.40 2.29 -24.86
N MET A 38 -25.25 1.72 -24.01
CA MET A 38 -25.55 2.28 -22.69
C MET A 38 -24.33 2.24 -21.75
N MET A 39 -23.63 1.10 -21.67
CA MET A 39 -22.45 0.94 -20.83
C MET A 39 -21.30 1.83 -21.30
N GLU A 40 -21.07 1.91 -22.62
CA GLU A 40 -20.07 2.80 -23.21
C GLU A 40 -20.37 4.27 -22.87
N ARG A 41 -21.62 4.73 -23.05
CA ARG A 41 -22.02 6.10 -22.69
C ARG A 41 -21.79 6.40 -21.19
N ARG A 42 -22.13 5.47 -20.30
CA ARG A 42 -21.92 5.63 -18.85
C ARG A 42 -20.43 5.68 -18.50
N TYR A 43 -19.60 4.88 -19.16
CA TYR A 43 -18.15 4.91 -18.99
C TYR A 43 -17.53 6.23 -19.49
N GLU A 44 -17.96 6.74 -20.65
CA GLU A 44 -17.51 8.05 -21.15
C GLU A 44 -17.93 9.21 -20.23
N ALA A 45 -19.16 9.16 -19.70
CA ALA A 45 -19.63 10.11 -18.70
C ALA A 45 -18.79 10.05 -17.42
N TYR A 46 -18.48 8.85 -16.92
CA TYR A 46 -17.59 8.66 -15.77
C TYR A 46 -16.20 9.28 -16.03
N LYS A 47 -15.58 9.01 -17.19
CA LYS A 47 -14.30 9.64 -17.54
C LYS A 47 -14.37 11.16 -17.57
N THR A 48 -15.44 11.70 -18.15
CA THR A 48 -15.59 13.15 -18.39
C THR A 48 -15.92 13.92 -17.11
N HIS A 49 -16.79 13.39 -16.27
CA HIS A 49 -17.32 14.10 -15.10
C HIS A 49 -16.67 13.68 -13.77
N VAL A 50 -15.98 12.55 -13.72
CA VAL A 50 -15.33 12.06 -12.49
C VAL A 50 -13.81 12.04 -12.63
N VAL A 51 -13.29 11.36 -13.67
CA VAL A 51 -11.84 11.16 -13.80
C VAL A 51 -11.12 12.46 -14.19
N LYS A 52 -11.53 13.10 -15.31
CA LYS A 52 -10.86 14.31 -15.81
C LYS A 52 -10.85 15.47 -14.79
N PRO A 53 -11.97 15.81 -14.11
CA PRO A 53 -11.97 16.90 -13.13
C PRO A 53 -11.04 16.62 -11.96
N PHE A 54 -11.02 15.38 -11.44
CA PHE A 54 -10.13 15.00 -10.35
C PHE A 54 -8.65 15.27 -10.67
N PHE A 55 -8.18 14.87 -11.86
CA PHE A 55 -6.80 15.11 -12.28
C PHE A 55 -6.50 16.60 -12.45
N ARG A 56 -7.42 17.34 -13.07
CA ARG A 56 -7.25 18.77 -13.34
C ARG A 56 -7.25 19.62 -12.06
N GLU A 57 -8.13 19.30 -11.11
CA GLU A 57 -8.41 20.14 -9.94
C GLU A 57 -7.55 19.78 -8.73
N HIS A 58 -7.16 18.51 -8.59
CA HIS A 58 -6.35 18.03 -7.47
C HIS A 58 -4.93 17.67 -7.89
N ILE A 59 -4.77 16.76 -8.86
CA ILE A 59 -3.43 16.21 -9.18
C ILE A 59 -2.51 17.25 -9.82
N ALA A 60 -3.01 18.08 -10.72
CA ALA A 60 -2.22 19.11 -11.41
C ALA A 60 -1.67 20.22 -10.50
N ARG A 61 -2.04 20.24 -9.21
CA ARG A 61 -1.59 21.23 -8.22
C ARG A 61 -0.57 20.66 -7.24
N LEU A 62 -0.27 19.37 -7.31
CA LEU A 62 0.63 18.72 -6.37
C LEU A 62 2.08 19.04 -6.72
N ASP A 63 2.82 19.56 -5.73
CA ASP A 63 4.26 19.78 -5.82
C ASP A 63 5.03 18.52 -5.35
N ARG A 64 4.49 17.82 -4.35
CA ARG A 64 5.08 16.63 -3.72
C ARG A 64 4.00 15.59 -3.49
N GLN A 65 4.35 14.31 -3.55
CA GLN A 65 3.43 13.21 -3.25
C GLN A 65 4.09 12.18 -2.34
N ILE A 66 3.32 11.65 -1.38
CA ILE A 66 3.69 10.45 -0.63
C ILE A 66 2.74 9.31 -1.00
N VAL A 67 3.28 8.13 -1.30
CA VAL A 67 2.53 6.91 -1.56
C VAL A 67 2.77 5.95 -0.40
N LEU A 68 1.76 5.77 0.44
CA LEU A 68 1.81 4.87 1.59
C LEU A 68 1.51 3.45 1.14
N ILE A 69 2.40 2.51 1.45
CA ILE A 69 2.19 1.09 1.17
C ILE A 69 2.34 0.24 2.43
N ASP A 70 1.54 -0.81 2.55
CA ASP A 70 1.64 -1.81 3.60
C ASP A 70 2.29 -3.08 3.01
N ALA A 71 3.62 -3.07 2.93
CA ALA A 71 4.39 -4.16 2.34
C ALA A 71 4.36 -5.43 3.20
N MET A 72 4.28 -5.31 4.54
CA MET A 72 4.22 -6.46 5.43
C MET A 72 2.93 -7.28 5.26
N GLN A 73 1.79 -6.62 5.08
CA GLN A 73 0.55 -7.34 4.74
C GLN A 73 0.64 -8.07 3.40
N ALA A 74 1.27 -7.46 2.39
CA ALA A 74 1.49 -8.13 1.11
C ALA A 74 2.44 -9.33 1.25
N LEU A 75 3.52 -9.20 2.04
CA LEU A 75 4.42 -10.30 2.38
C LEU A 75 3.68 -11.47 3.05
N ASN A 76 2.82 -11.18 4.03
CA ASN A 76 2.00 -12.18 4.70
C ASN A 76 1.06 -12.94 3.76
N ALA A 77 0.56 -12.26 2.73
CA ALA A 77 -0.36 -12.83 1.74
C ALA A 77 0.37 -13.56 0.59
N GLY A 78 1.70 -13.44 0.52
CA GLY A 78 2.56 -14.20 -0.38
C GLY A 78 2.86 -13.54 -1.73
N PRO A 79 3.56 -14.25 -2.63
CA PRO A 79 4.12 -13.67 -3.86
C PRO A 79 3.07 -13.05 -4.80
N ALA A 80 1.87 -13.63 -4.87
CA ALA A 80 0.77 -13.09 -5.69
C ALA A 80 0.33 -11.69 -5.21
N ALA A 81 0.24 -11.47 -3.89
CA ALA A 81 -0.10 -10.16 -3.32
C ALA A 81 1.04 -9.16 -3.51
N MET A 82 2.30 -9.60 -3.43
CA MET A 82 3.47 -8.77 -3.75
C MET A 82 3.48 -8.32 -5.23
N ALA A 83 3.15 -9.22 -6.15
CA ALA A 83 3.04 -8.90 -7.57
C ALA A 83 1.86 -7.94 -7.86
N ASP A 84 0.75 -8.09 -7.13
CA ASP A 84 -0.39 -7.17 -7.23
C ASP A 84 -0.05 -5.77 -6.70
N LEU A 85 0.66 -5.70 -5.57
CA LEU A 85 1.18 -4.44 -5.03
C LEU A 85 2.13 -3.75 -6.02
N GLU A 86 3.05 -4.49 -6.66
CA GLU A 86 3.93 -3.94 -7.71
C GLU A 86 3.12 -3.35 -8.88
N ARG A 87 2.06 -4.04 -9.31
CA ARG A 87 1.18 -3.55 -10.38
C ARG A 87 0.43 -2.29 -9.96
N ALA A 88 -0.12 -2.25 -8.75
CA ALA A 88 -0.80 -1.09 -8.22
C ALA A 88 0.13 0.12 -8.12
N VAL A 89 1.35 -0.05 -7.60
CA VAL A 89 2.36 1.02 -7.55
C VAL A 89 2.74 1.49 -8.96
N THR A 90 2.88 0.56 -9.93
CA THR A 90 3.14 0.91 -11.33
C THR A 90 2.02 1.78 -11.92
N GLU A 91 0.76 1.40 -11.71
CA GLU A 91 -0.41 2.15 -12.18
C GLU A 91 -0.49 3.55 -11.53
N ILE A 92 -0.21 3.65 -10.22
CA ILE A 92 -0.16 4.92 -9.50
C ILE A 92 0.95 5.82 -10.07
N LEU A 93 2.17 5.31 -10.21
CA LEU A 93 3.30 6.08 -10.77
C LEU A 93 3.04 6.51 -12.22
N SER A 94 2.32 5.69 -13.00
CA SER A 94 1.95 6.04 -14.37
C SER A 94 1.05 7.28 -14.46
N CYS A 95 0.27 7.56 -13.41
CA CYS A 95 -0.59 8.74 -13.31
C CYS A 95 0.19 10.05 -13.17
N PHE A 96 1.44 9.99 -12.70
CA PHE A 96 2.30 11.15 -12.44
C PHE A 96 3.25 11.45 -13.59
N ARG A 97 3.11 10.77 -14.73
CA ARG A 97 3.97 10.98 -15.90
C ARG A 97 3.71 12.35 -16.53
N PRO A 98 4.74 13.20 -16.68
CA PRO A 98 4.62 14.40 -17.48
C PRO A 98 4.36 14.05 -18.96
N GLY A 99 3.42 14.74 -19.61
CA GLY A 99 3.42 14.87 -21.08
C GLY A 99 2.71 13.81 -21.94
N ARG A 100 1.82 12.94 -21.42
CA ARG A 100 1.07 11.97 -22.27
C ARG A 100 -0.42 12.28 -22.47
N GLY A 101 -0.92 13.40 -21.96
CA GLY A 101 -2.32 13.83 -22.14
C GLY A 101 -2.41 15.28 -22.62
N ASN A 102 -2.63 15.46 -23.92
CA ASN A 102 -2.88 16.71 -24.64
C ASN A 102 -1.77 17.79 -24.59
N PHE A 103 -1.17 18.05 -25.76
CA PHE A 103 -0.21 19.11 -26.07
C PHE A 103 -0.63 20.54 -25.65
N LEU A 104 -1.89 20.76 -25.27
CA LEU A 104 -2.45 22.09 -24.96
C LEU A 104 -2.49 22.43 -23.46
N THR A 105 -2.16 21.51 -22.56
CA THR A 105 -2.19 21.74 -21.10
C THR A 105 -0.81 21.85 -20.45
N ASP A 106 0.27 21.73 -21.22
CA ASP A 106 1.63 21.57 -20.68
C ASP A 106 2.33 22.90 -20.33
N PHE A 107 1.69 24.04 -20.55
CA PHE A 107 2.37 25.34 -20.42
C PHE A 107 2.37 25.95 -19.01
N PHE A 108 1.57 25.46 -18.06
CA PHE A 108 1.38 26.15 -16.77
C PHE A 108 1.05 25.24 -15.55
N SER A 109 1.32 23.93 -15.59
CA SER A 109 1.12 23.09 -14.40
C SER A 109 2.37 23.03 -13.52
N ARG A 110 2.20 23.27 -12.22
CA ARG A 110 3.19 22.85 -11.22
C ARG A 110 3.27 21.32 -11.28
N ARG A 111 4.47 20.79 -11.47
CA ARG A 111 4.70 19.36 -11.67
C ARG A 111 5.26 18.76 -10.40
N ILE A 112 4.77 17.57 -10.05
CA ILE A 112 5.36 16.78 -8.97
C ILE A 112 6.81 16.48 -9.34
N ASP A 113 7.73 16.99 -8.55
CA ASP A 113 9.18 16.81 -8.76
C ASP A 113 9.78 15.80 -7.76
N ARG A 114 9.07 15.49 -6.66
CA ARG A 114 9.42 14.38 -5.75
C ARG A 114 8.22 13.54 -5.33
N ILE A 115 8.45 12.23 -5.33
CA ILE A 115 7.54 11.21 -4.82
C ILE A 115 8.27 10.41 -3.74
N LEU A 116 7.66 10.28 -2.57
CA LEU A 116 8.15 9.40 -1.51
C LEU A 116 7.25 8.16 -1.44
N VAL A 117 7.81 6.97 -1.65
CA VAL A 117 7.12 5.70 -1.38
C VAL A 117 7.47 5.27 0.05
N ALA A 118 6.47 5.23 0.92
CA ALA A 118 6.65 4.94 2.33
C ALA A 118 6.10 3.55 2.68
N ALA A 119 6.99 2.65 3.10
CA ALA A 119 6.63 1.40 3.73
C ALA A 119 6.12 1.68 5.15
N THR A 120 4.81 1.61 5.33
CA THR A 120 4.15 1.98 6.59
C THR A 120 4.21 0.88 7.64
N LYS A 121 3.93 1.26 8.89
CA LYS A 121 3.85 0.38 10.06
C LYS A 121 5.17 -0.32 10.39
N ALA A 122 6.30 0.33 10.09
CA ALA A 122 7.63 -0.23 10.35
C ALA A 122 7.87 -0.58 11.83
N ASP A 123 7.06 -0.08 12.76
CA ASP A 123 7.05 -0.47 14.17
C ASP A 123 6.64 -1.94 14.38
N HIS A 124 5.98 -2.57 13.41
CA HIS A 124 5.71 -4.01 13.43
C HIS A 124 6.95 -4.86 13.11
N LEU A 125 8.13 -4.25 13.06
CA LEU A 125 9.43 -4.87 12.90
C LEU A 125 10.41 -4.26 13.90
N HIS A 126 11.36 -5.07 14.36
CA HIS A 126 12.52 -4.57 15.07
C HIS A 126 13.40 -3.72 14.13
N HIS A 127 14.06 -2.67 14.63
CA HIS A 127 14.84 -1.73 13.81
C HIS A 127 15.88 -2.40 12.89
N GLU A 128 16.45 -3.52 13.33
CA GLU A 128 17.41 -4.32 12.54
C GLU A 128 16.83 -4.79 11.19
N SER A 129 15.50 -4.90 11.09
CA SER A 129 14.79 -5.29 9.86
C SER A 129 14.27 -4.11 9.03
N HIS A 130 14.38 -2.86 9.49
CA HIS A 130 13.85 -1.70 8.76
C HIS A 130 14.55 -1.47 7.44
N ASP A 131 15.88 -1.65 7.40
CA ASP A 131 16.66 -1.49 6.18
C ASP A 131 16.35 -2.59 5.16
N ARG A 132 16.06 -3.81 5.63
CA ARG A 132 15.59 -4.93 4.78
C ARG A 132 14.22 -4.63 4.20
N LEU A 133 13.27 -4.14 5.01
CA LEU A 133 11.94 -3.73 4.54
C LEU A 133 12.06 -2.62 3.49
N GLN A 134 12.90 -1.62 3.75
CA GLN A 134 13.15 -0.53 2.81
C GLN A 134 13.76 -1.04 1.50
N ALA A 135 14.69 -1.99 1.55
CA ALA A 135 15.29 -2.61 0.37
C ALA A 135 14.26 -3.37 -0.48
N ILE A 136 13.35 -4.12 0.16
CA ILE A 136 12.25 -4.82 -0.53
C ILE A 136 11.33 -3.83 -1.25
N VAL A 137 10.91 -2.77 -0.56
CA VAL A 137 10.05 -1.75 -1.16
C VAL A 137 10.78 -0.97 -2.24
N ARG A 138 12.07 -0.70 -2.07
CA ARG A 138 12.89 -0.03 -3.09
C ARG A 138 12.95 -0.87 -4.37
N ARG A 139 13.24 -2.17 -4.25
CA ARG A 139 13.24 -3.10 -5.39
C ARG A 139 11.90 -3.12 -6.15
N LEU A 140 10.78 -3.20 -5.42
CA LEU A 140 9.44 -3.14 -5.98
C LEU A 140 9.19 -1.81 -6.70
N THR A 141 9.58 -0.71 -6.06
CA THR A 141 9.42 0.65 -6.59
C THR A 141 10.24 0.87 -7.86
N ASP A 142 11.51 0.41 -7.88
CA ASP A 142 12.39 0.55 -9.04
C ASP A 142 11.83 -0.18 -10.27
N ARG A 143 11.26 -1.39 -10.07
CA ARG A 143 10.55 -2.12 -11.13
C ARG A 143 9.32 -1.36 -11.63
N ALA A 144 8.55 -0.78 -10.70
CA ALA A 144 7.36 0.00 -11.04
C ALA A 144 7.71 1.27 -11.83
N VAL A 145 8.76 1.99 -11.42
CA VAL A 145 9.30 3.17 -12.14
C VAL A 145 9.72 2.79 -13.56
N ALA A 146 10.49 1.70 -13.71
CA ALA A 146 10.93 1.22 -15.01
C ALA A 146 9.74 0.84 -15.92
N ARG A 147 8.78 0.08 -15.41
CA ARG A 147 7.59 -0.34 -16.17
C ARG A 147 6.66 0.79 -16.53
N ALA A 148 6.48 1.76 -15.63
CA ALA A 148 5.68 2.93 -15.89
C ALA A 148 6.32 3.84 -16.95
N ASN A 149 7.59 3.61 -17.35
CA ASN A 149 8.39 4.57 -18.12
C ASN A 149 8.30 5.96 -17.46
N PHE A 150 8.40 5.97 -16.13
CA PHE A 150 8.27 7.15 -15.31
C PHE A 150 9.56 7.97 -15.40
N SER A 151 9.42 9.27 -15.66
CA SER A 151 10.54 10.20 -15.77
C SER A 151 10.10 11.57 -15.25
N GLY A 152 11.05 12.37 -14.75
CA GLY A 152 10.82 13.76 -14.39
C GLY A 152 10.52 14.04 -12.92
N ALA A 153 10.39 13.04 -12.05
CA ALA A 153 10.38 13.22 -10.60
C ALA A 153 11.38 12.28 -9.92
N ALA A 154 12.03 12.75 -8.85
CA ALA A 154 12.84 11.89 -7.99
C ALA A 154 11.91 11.02 -7.13
N VAL A 155 12.20 9.72 -7.07
CA VAL A 155 11.43 8.75 -6.28
C VAL A 155 12.32 8.21 -5.17
N ASP A 156 11.94 8.48 -3.93
CA ASP A 156 12.63 7.98 -2.75
C ASP A 156 11.78 6.93 -2.02
N VAL A 157 12.44 6.09 -1.22
CA VAL A 157 11.79 5.03 -0.44
C VAL A 157 12.24 5.07 1.01
N VAL A 158 11.28 5.03 1.93
CA VAL A 158 11.51 5.01 3.37
C VAL A 158 10.64 3.96 4.05
N ALA A 159 11.16 3.29 5.09
CA ALA A 159 10.34 2.56 6.05
C ALA A 159 10.00 3.47 7.23
N MET A 160 8.71 3.61 7.57
CA MET A 160 8.25 4.56 8.59
C MET A 160 7.01 4.04 9.35
N ALA A 161 6.74 4.66 10.50
CA ALA A 161 5.52 4.45 11.26
C ALA A 161 4.98 5.79 11.75
N ALA A 162 3.80 6.18 11.26
CA ALA A 162 3.15 7.43 11.68
C ALA A 162 2.73 7.40 13.16
N VAL A 163 2.35 6.22 13.66
CA VAL A 163 2.06 5.95 15.06
C VAL A 163 2.70 4.63 15.43
N ARG A 164 3.61 4.66 16.39
CA ARG A 164 4.32 3.49 16.92
C ARG A 164 3.44 2.82 17.98
N SER A 165 3.02 1.59 17.69
CA SER A 165 2.14 0.78 18.54
C SER A 165 2.89 -0.29 19.33
N THR A 166 4.20 -0.42 19.08
CA THR A 166 5.07 -1.43 19.68
C THR A 166 6.32 -0.79 20.31
N ARG A 167 6.95 -1.51 21.24
CA ARG A 167 8.28 -1.20 21.77
C ARG A 167 9.24 -2.32 21.43
N GLU A 168 10.52 -2.01 21.32
CA GLU A 168 11.55 -3.02 21.04
C GLU A 168 12.00 -3.70 22.33
N GLY A 169 12.43 -4.95 22.20
CA GLY A 169 12.99 -5.72 23.29
C GLY A 169 13.78 -6.91 22.76
N THR A 170 14.31 -7.70 23.68
CA THR A 170 15.05 -8.93 23.36
C THR A 170 14.61 -10.06 24.26
N VAL A 171 14.45 -11.26 23.71
CA VAL A 171 14.14 -12.47 24.47
C VAL A 171 15.28 -13.47 24.30
N LYS A 172 15.74 -14.06 25.41
CA LYS A 172 16.70 -15.17 25.35
C LYS A 172 15.96 -16.48 25.11
N GLN A 173 16.31 -17.18 24.03
CA GLN A 173 15.82 -18.52 23.74
C GLN A 173 17.03 -19.45 23.62
N GLY A 174 17.25 -20.29 24.64
CA GLY A 174 18.45 -21.11 24.72
C GLY A 174 19.72 -20.26 24.78
N ARG A 175 20.58 -20.37 23.76
CA ARG A 175 21.82 -19.58 23.63
C ARG A 175 21.66 -18.34 22.76
N GLU A 176 20.52 -18.19 22.09
CA GLU A 176 20.26 -17.10 21.16
C GLU A 176 19.51 -15.96 21.85
N THR A 177 19.78 -14.74 21.40
CA THR A 177 19.03 -13.53 21.82
C THR A 177 18.25 -13.06 20.61
N LEU A 178 16.93 -13.17 20.67
CA LEU A 178 16.05 -12.84 19.56
C LEU A 178 15.55 -11.40 19.70
N PRO A 179 15.65 -10.58 18.65
CA PRO A 179 15.06 -9.25 18.62
C PRO A 179 13.53 -9.37 18.54
N VAL A 180 12.81 -8.82 19.51
CA VAL A 180 11.34 -8.89 19.56
C VAL A 180 10.73 -7.50 19.55
N ILE A 181 9.48 -7.45 19.08
CA ILE A 181 8.61 -6.31 19.27
C ILE A 181 7.57 -6.65 20.34
N ILE A 182 7.22 -5.70 21.18
CA ILE A 182 6.29 -5.88 22.28
C ILE A 182 5.12 -4.93 22.10
N GLY A 183 3.91 -5.46 22.14
CA GLY A 183 2.67 -4.69 22.04
C GLY A 183 1.47 -5.59 22.26
N THR A 184 0.26 -5.06 22.07
CA THR A 184 -0.98 -5.86 22.16
C THR A 184 -1.45 -6.23 20.75
N PRO A 185 -1.33 -7.48 20.30
CA PRO A 185 -1.81 -7.89 18.98
C PRO A 185 -3.32 -7.74 18.88
N LEU A 186 -3.86 -7.59 17.66
CA LEU A 186 -5.30 -7.57 17.44
C LEU A 186 -5.91 -8.95 17.73
N LYS A 187 -7.17 -8.96 18.17
CA LYS A 187 -7.91 -10.20 18.40
C LYS A 187 -7.99 -11.01 17.11
N GLY A 188 -7.64 -12.29 17.18
CA GLY A 188 -7.71 -13.22 16.06
C GLY A 188 -6.48 -13.24 15.16
N GLU A 189 -5.49 -12.36 15.39
CA GLU A 189 -4.17 -12.49 14.78
C GLU A 189 -3.52 -13.81 15.22
N LYS A 190 -2.68 -14.39 14.35
CA LYS A 190 -2.06 -15.69 14.58
C LYS A 190 -0.60 -15.73 14.18
N ILE A 191 0.21 -16.42 14.97
CA ILE A 191 1.61 -16.75 14.68
C ILE A 191 1.98 -18.04 15.42
N ASN A 192 2.69 -18.98 14.78
CA ASN A 192 3.15 -20.23 15.39
C ASN A 192 2.03 -21.02 16.09
N GLY A 193 0.86 -21.13 15.47
CA GLY A 193 -0.32 -21.77 16.05
C GLY A 193 -1.02 -21.03 17.20
N GLU A 194 -0.44 -19.96 17.74
CA GLU A 194 -1.08 -19.14 18.78
C GLU A 194 -2.10 -18.18 18.16
N THR A 195 -3.20 -17.92 18.89
CA THR A 195 -4.24 -16.95 18.49
C THR A 195 -4.40 -15.90 19.58
N PHE A 196 -4.23 -14.63 19.22
CA PHE A 196 -4.24 -13.53 20.18
C PHE A 196 -5.66 -13.09 20.57
N ASP A 197 -5.82 -12.68 21.83
CA ASP A 197 -7.09 -12.28 22.43
C ASP A 197 -7.48 -10.81 22.20
N GLY A 198 -6.54 -9.98 21.71
CA GLY A 198 -6.73 -8.55 21.54
C GLY A 198 -6.56 -7.72 22.81
N LYS A 199 -6.01 -8.28 23.89
CA LYS A 199 -5.90 -7.64 25.21
C LYS A 199 -4.54 -7.84 25.86
N THR A 200 -3.94 -9.01 25.68
CA THR A 200 -2.67 -9.38 26.29
C THR A 200 -1.50 -8.71 25.56
N GLU A 201 -0.58 -8.08 26.31
CA GLU A 201 0.68 -7.60 25.75
C GLU A 201 1.64 -8.78 25.57
N THR A 202 2.18 -8.93 24.37
CA THR A 202 3.01 -10.07 24.00
C THR A 202 4.29 -9.61 23.29
N ALA A 203 5.40 -10.26 23.63
CA ALA A 203 6.65 -10.16 22.88
C ALA A 203 6.59 -11.09 21.67
N ILE A 204 6.72 -10.53 20.46
CA ILE A 204 6.59 -11.25 19.21
C ILE A 204 7.88 -11.15 18.42
N PHE A 205 8.34 -12.29 17.94
CA PHE A 205 9.35 -12.38 16.90
C PHE A 205 8.64 -12.69 15.57
N PRO A 206 8.52 -11.73 14.64
CA PRO A 206 7.80 -11.94 13.38
C PRO A 206 8.57 -12.84 12.39
N GLY A 207 9.83 -13.19 12.69
CA GLY A 207 10.77 -13.83 11.79
C GLY A 207 11.69 -12.81 11.09
N ASP A 208 12.76 -13.32 10.49
CA ASP A 208 13.73 -12.50 9.75
C ASP A 208 13.26 -12.26 8.32
N LEU A 209 13.22 -10.99 7.91
CA LEU A 209 13.13 -10.66 6.49
C LEU A 209 14.33 -11.28 5.75
N PRO A 210 14.12 -11.84 4.55
CA PRO A 210 15.18 -12.52 3.82
C PRO A 210 16.32 -11.55 3.47
N GLU A 211 17.56 -12.03 3.57
CA GLU A 211 18.74 -11.24 3.20
C GLU A 211 18.74 -10.85 1.72
N LYS A 212 18.26 -11.77 0.87
CA LYS A 212 18.11 -11.53 -0.57
C LYS A 212 16.70 -11.05 -0.87
N VAL A 213 16.61 -9.82 -1.38
CA VAL A 213 15.34 -9.18 -1.70
C VAL A 213 14.51 -9.96 -2.73
N ASP A 214 15.15 -10.53 -3.75
CA ASP A 214 14.43 -11.23 -4.82
C ASP A 214 13.70 -12.49 -4.34
N ALA A 215 14.12 -13.09 -3.21
CA ALA A 215 13.48 -14.29 -2.65
C ALA A 215 12.00 -14.07 -2.28
N VAL A 216 11.61 -12.84 -1.97
CA VAL A 216 10.23 -12.45 -1.68
C VAL A 216 9.32 -12.52 -2.92
N PHE A 217 9.91 -12.35 -4.11
CA PHE A 217 9.18 -12.24 -5.37
C PHE A 217 9.11 -13.57 -6.14
N ASP A 218 9.88 -14.57 -5.70
CA ASP A 218 9.92 -15.89 -6.34
C ASP A 218 8.71 -16.74 -5.92
N ALA A 219 7.79 -16.95 -6.87
CA ALA A 219 6.57 -17.73 -6.66
C ALA A 219 6.83 -19.23 -6.33
N SER A 220 8.03 -19.72 -6.59
CA SER A 220 8.48 -21.09 -6.25
C SER A 220 8.76 -21.29 -4.76
N GLY A 221 8.83 -20.22 -3.97
CA GLY A 221 9.10 -20.26 -2.53
C GLY A 221 7.86 -20.37 -1.64
N SER A 222 6.66 -20.50 -2.21
CA SER A 222 5.45 -20.74 -1.39
C SER A 222 5.64 -22.06 -0.63
N PRO A 223 5.55 -22.06 0.72
CA PRO A 223 5.66 -23.30 1.47
C PRO A 223 4.63 -24.31 0.96
N PRO A 224 4.97 -25.61 0.86
CA PRO A 224 4.00 -26.64 0.53
C PRO A 224 2.82 -26.58 1.51
N ASP A 225 1.64 -26.94 0.99
CA ASP A 225 0.36 -26.82 1.66
C ASP A 225 0.44 -27.38 3.10
N GLY A 226 0.23 -26.51 4.10
CA GLY A 226 0.27 -26.86 5.52
C GLY A 226 1.53 -26.46 6.31
N THR A 227 2.57 -25.92 5.68
CA THR A 227 3.76 -25.40 6.41
C THR A 227 3.59 -23.91 6.71
N GLU A 228 3.80 -23.49 7.97
CA GLU A 228 3.76 -22.06 8.31
C GLU A 228 4.87 -21.28 7.57
N PRO A 229 4.57 -20.06 7.07
CA PRO A 229 5.57 -19.24 6.41
C PRO A 229 6.70 -18.87 7.38
N ALA A 230 7.93 -18.78 6.88
CA ALA A 230 9.11 -18.43 7.67
C ALA A 230 9.00 -17.05 8.35
N VAL A 231 8.11 -16.19 7.85
CA VAL A 231 7.87 -14.85 8.38
C VAL A 231 6.37 -14.59 8.44
N ARG A 232 5.91 -14.04 9.56
CA ARG A 232 4.51 -13.65 9.77
C ARG A 232 4.43 -12.37 10.59
N PHE A 233 3.91 -11.32 9.98
CA PHE A 233 3.70 -10.03 10.64
C PHE A 233 2.30 -9.97 11.24
N VAL A 234 2.18 -9.73 12.54
CA VAL A 234 0.87 -9.53 13.16
C VAL A 234 0.54 -8.05 13.29
N ARG A 235 -0.75 -7.75 13.42
CA ARG A 235 -1.24 -6.38 13.61
C ARG A 235 -1.40 -6.07 15.09
N PHE A 236 -1.13 -4.83 15.47
CA PHE A 236 -1.21 -4.37 16.86
C PHE A 236 -2.37 -3.40 17.08
N ARG A 237 -2.84 -3.33 18.32
CA ARG A 237 -3.70 -2.25 18.81
C ARG A 237 -2.93 -0.95 18.90
N PRO A 238 -3.59 0.21 18.77
CA PRO A 238 -2.97 1.50 19.04
C PRO A 238 -2.30 1.55 20.42
N PRO A 239 -1.23 2.36 20.59
CA PRO A 239 -0.58 2.51 21.88
C PRO A 239 -1.55 3.09 22.92
N LYS A 240 -1.33 2.76 24.20
CA LYS A 240 -2.05 3.43 25.27
C LYS A 240 -1.58 4.88 25.33
N LEU A 241 -2.52 5.82 25.29
CA LEU A 241 -2.22 7.24 25.43
C LEU A 241 -1.80 7.52 26.88
N GLU A 242 -0.54 7.84 27.08
CA GLU A 242 -0.06 8.32 28.36
C GLU A 242 -0.46 9.80 28.53
N ARG A 243 -1.11 10.11 29.65
CA ARG A 243 -1.42 11.47 30.06
C ARG A 243 -0.47 11.88 31.16
N THR A 244 0.10 13.08 31.04
CA THR A 244 0.83 13.72 32.14
C THR A 244 -0.12 13.99 33.32
N ALA A 245 0.42 14.18 34.53
CA ALA A 245 -0.37 14.55 35.72
C ALA A 245 -1.18 15.84 35.54
N GLU A 246 -0.77 16.70 34.59
CA GLU A 246 -1.40 17.97 34.21
C GLU A 246 -2.46 17.82 33.11
N GLY A 247 -2.76 16.59 32.67
CA GLY A 247 -3.83 16.30 31.70
C GLY A 247 -3.43 16.48 30.23
N VAL A 248 -2.19 16.84 29.93
CA VAL A 248 -1.68 16.94 28.55
C VAL A 248 -1.40 15.54 28.01
N THR A 249 -1.99 15.21 26.86
CA THR A 249 -1.70 13.98 26.10
C THR A 249 -0.27 14.06 25.55
N LEU A 250 0.56 13.06 25.87
CA LEU A 250 1.88 12.91 25.27
C LEU A 250 1.77 12.77 23.74
N SER A 251 2.73 13.35 23.02
CA SER A 251 2.85 13.21 21.57
C SER A 251 2.95 11.73 21.19
N LEU A 252 2.21 11.32 20.16
CA LEU A 252 2.26 9.94 19.68
C LEU A 252 3.70 9.59 19.21
N PRO A 253 4.28 8.47 19.67
CA PRO A 253 5.58 8.03 19.20
C PRO A 253 5.49 7.65 17.72
N HIS A 254 6.56 7.88 16.98
CA HIS A 254 6.62 7.63 15.53
C HIS A 254 8.02 7.13 15.13
N ILE A 255 8.16 6.67 13.89
CA ILE A 255 9.43 6.26 13.28
C ILE A 255 9.57 7.03 11.98
N ARG A 256 10.60 7.89 11.90
CA ARG A 256 11.01 8.64 10.69
C ARG A 256 9.86 9.47 10.06
N LEU A 257 9.09 10.20 10.89
CA LEU A 257 8.01 11.12 10.47
C LEU A 257 8.55 12.54 10.24
#